data_AF-A0A2V1AHG8-F1
#
_entry.id   AF-A0A2V1AHG8-F1
#
_cell.length_a   1.000
_cell.length_b   1.000
_cell.length_c   1.000
_cell.angle_alpha   90.00
_cell.angle_beta   90.00
_cell.angle_gamma   90.00
#
_symmetry.space_group_name_H-M   'P 1'
#
loop_
_entity.id
_entity.type
_entity.pdbx_description
1 polymer ?
#
loop_
_entity_poly.entity_id
_entity_poly.type
_entity_poly.pdbx_seq_one_letter_code
_entity_poly.pdbx_strand_id
1 'polypeptide(L)'
;MKHRLLLNPVKWLRGARKRHAADLYDASAYNPHTLHSNPFARALDATRMDISGKRFPLGNMIQTIVEKRGGKYEIVPVLEKPVLGVNPASYVLNRASYIAFAQKRVFLPIPSKRRQRDKKSLGQTRVVDDFIGVYRRLLEEAIRPLLDNVEGGDGPGMTVLPGNGPTKWENDTPHVYSPLVDKEVHLPYEENQQLCQLLLKHAQFCDCAPQPHGEALSQHGTL
;
A
#
# COMPACT_ATOMS: atom_id res chain seq x y z
N MET A 1 -25.25 16.04 0.32
CA MET A 1 -25.05 16.30 -1.12
C MET A 1 -23.89 15.44 -1.62
N LYS A 2 -24.06 14.63 -2.68
CA LYS A 2 -22.98 13.79 -3.25
C LYS A 2 -22.26 14.56 -4.37
N HIS A 3 -20.93 14.69 -4.27
CA HIS A 3 -20.08 15.43 -5.20
C HIS A 3 -20.12 14.82 -6.61
N ARG A 4 -20.28 15.65 -7.66
CA ARG A 4 -20.49 15.20 -9.05
C ARG A 4 -19.34 14.36 -9.62
N LEU A 5 -18.11 14.56 -9.14
CA LEU A 5 -16.92 13.77 -9.54
C LEU A 5 -16.92 12.31 -9.03
N LEU A 6 -17.75 11.98 -8.03
CA LEU A 6 -17.81 10.63 -7.45
C LEU A 6 -18.92 9.76 -8.07
N LEU A 7 -19.59 10.27 -9.10
CA LEU A 7 -20.57 9.50 -9.87
C LEU A 7 -19.84 8.79 -11.01
N ASN A 8 -19.85 7.46 -10.97
CA ASN A 8 -19.30 6.63 -12.02
C ASN A 8 -19.94 7.01 -13.39
N PRO A 9 -19.18 7.52 -14.37
CA PRO A 9 -19.72 8.08 -15.62
C PRO A 9 -20.40 7.02 -16.52
N VAL A 10 -20.30 5.73 -16.15
CA VAL A 10 -20.88 4.60 -16.88
C VAL A 10 -22.41 4.70 -17.05
N LYS A 11 -23.13 5.43 -16.18
CA LYS A 11 -24.59 5.63 -16.36
C LYS A 11 -24.97 6.56 -17.52
N TRP A 12 -24.07 7.41 -17.99
CA TRP A 12 -24.36 8.38 -19.06
C TRP A 12 -24.01 7.86 -20.46
N LEU A 13 -23.30 6.74 -20.56
CA LEU A 13 -22.84 6.16 -21.83
C LEU A 13 -23.69 4.95 -22.25
N ARG A 14 -25.02 5.12 -22.35
CA ARG A 14 -25.88 4.12 -22.99
C ARG A 14 -25.67 4.20 -24.52
N GLY A 15 -24.97 3.21 -25.09
CA GLY A 15 -24.80 3.05 -26.54
C GLY A 15 -23.40 3.35 -27.09
N ALA A 16 -22.50 3.97 -26.31
CA ALA A 16 -21.11 4.19 -26.72
C ALA A 16 -20.31 2.88 -26.63
N ARG A 17 -19.43 2.63 -27.61
CA ARG A 17 -18.49 1.48 -27.57
C ARG A 17 -17.66 1.57 -26.30
N LYS A 18 -17.87 0.64 -25.37
CA LYS A 18 -17.14 0.50 -24.09
C LYS A 18 -15.70 0.00 -24.27
N ARG A 19 -14.95 0.60 -25.19
CA ARG A 19 -13.48 0.50 -25.23
C ARG A 19 -12.96 1.81 -24.69
N HIS A 20 -11.92 1.78 -23.87
CA HIS A 20 -11.25 2.97 -23.36
C HIS A 20 -10.89 3.88 -24.53
N ALA A 21 -11.70 4.90 -24.78
CA ALA A 21 -11.45 5.93 -25.78
C ALA A 21 -10.59 6.99 -25.08
N ALA A 22 -9.29 6.71 -25.00
CA ALA A 22 -8.32 7.59 -24.35
C ALA A 22 -8.38 9.01 -24.94
N ASP A 23 -8.66 9.05 -26.24
CA ASP A 23 -8.79 10.19 -27.12
C ASP A 23 -10.02 11.09 -26.81
N LEU A 24 -10.97 10.61 -26.00
CA LEU A 24 -12.10 11.43 -25.50
C LEU A 24 -11.83 12.06 -24.13
N TYR A 25 -10.74 11.67 -23.45
CA TYR A 25 -10.35 12.35 -22.22
C TYR A 25 -9.57 13.61 -22.59
N ASP A 26 -10.22 14.75 -22.41
CA ASP A 26 -9.59 16.04 -22.62
C ASP A 26 -8.51 16.26 -21.55
N ALA A 27 -7.24 16.14 -21.96
CA ALA A 27 -6.09 16.40 -21.11
C ALA A 27 -5.96 17.87 -20.73
N SER A 28 -6.69 18.80 -21.36
CA SER A 28 -6.67 20.22 -21.00
C SER A 28 -7.45 20.51 -19.71
N ALA A 29 -8.36 19.63 -19.30
CA ALA A 29 -9.13 19.77 -18.06
C ALA A 29 -8.31 19.41 -16.80
N TYR A 30 -7.12 18.82 -16.97
CA TYR A 30 -6.26 18.43 -15.87
C TYR A 30 -4.82 18.85 -16.14
N ASN A 31 -4.20 19.61 -15.24
CA ASN A 31 -2.77 19.90 -15.36
C ASN A 31 -1.97 18.59 -15.10
N PRO A 32 -1.26 18.05 -16.11
CA PRO A 32 -0.54 16.78 -15.99
C PRO A 32 0.60 16.84 -14.96
N HIS A 33 1.22 18.02 -14.78
CA HIS A 33 2.29 18.21 -13.79
C HIS A 33 1.76 18.08 -12.35
N THR A 34 0.56 18.59 -12.08
CA THR A 34 -0.12 18.41 -10.78
C THR A 34 -0.67 17.00 -10.59
N LEU A 35 -1.07 16.30 -11.66
CA LEU A 35 -1.50 14.89 -11.56
C LEU A 35 -0.31 13.94 -11.30
N HIS A 36 0.85 14.22 -11.90
CA HIS A 36 2.07 13.43 -11.67
C HIS A 36 2.63 13.59 -10.25
N SER A 37 2.41 14.74 -9.61
CA SER A 37 2.74 14.98 -8.20
C SER A 37 1.62 14.52 -7.25
N ASN A 38 0.39 14.34 -7.74
CA ASN A 38 -0.73 13.92 -6.92
C ASN A 38 -0.72 12.39 -6.64
N PRO A 39 -0.49 11.96 -5.38
CA PRO A 39 -0.43 10.54 -5.02
C PRO A 39 -1.78 9.82 -5.25
N PHE A 40 -2.91 10.52 -5.20
CA PHE A 40 -4.23 9.95 -5.48
C PHE A 40 -4.44 9.67 -6.97
N ALA A 41 -3.91 10.51 -7.87
CA ALA A 41 -4.00 10.30 -9.31
C ALA A 41 -3.13 9.10 -9.75
N ARG A 42 -1.89 9.01 -9.27
CA ARG A 42 -1.01 7.86 -9.57
C ARG A 42 -1.54 6.53 -9.02
N ALA A 43 -2.27 6.56 -7.89
CA ALA A 43 -2.94 5.39 -7.34
C ALA A 43 -4.10 4.88 -8.23
N LEU A 44 -4.70 5.75 -9.04
CA LEU A 44 -5.77 5.39 -9.97
C LEU A 44 -5.24 4.78 -11.29
N ASP A 45 -4.06 5.19 -11.76
CA ASP A 45 -3.55 4.80 -13.09
C ASP A 45 -2.98 3.38 -13.16
N ALA A 46 -2.31 2.91 -12.10
CA ALA A 46 -1.65 1.61 -12.11
C ALA A 46 -2.27 0.65 -11.09
N THR A 47 -3.06 -0.32 -11.55
CA THR A 47 -3.54 -1.41 -10.71
C THR A 47 -2.79 -2.72 -10.95
N ARG A 48 -2.64 -3.53 -9.90
CA ARG A 48 -2.11 -4.89 -9.97
C ARG A 48 -3.08 -5.87 -9.32
N MET A 49 -3.04 -7.09 -9.82
CA MET A 49 -3.84 -8.20 -9.28
C MET A 49 -3.14 -8.75 -8.04
N ASP A 50 -3.89 -8.83 -6.94
CA ASP A 50 -3.51 -9.53 -5.73
C ASP A 50 -3.72 -11.06 -5.88
N ILE A 51 -3.23 -11.86 -4.94
CA ILE A 51 -3.43 -13.31 -4.90
C ILE A 51 -4.91 -13.75 -4.94
N SER A 52 -5.83 -12.89 -4.47
CA SER A 52 -7.27 -13.12 -4.51
C SER A 52 -7.89 -12.94 -5.91
N GLY A 53 -7.11 -12.54 -6.91
CA GLY A 53 -7.59 -12.21 -8.26
C GLY A 53 -8.22 -10.81 -8.38
N LYS A 54 -8.39 -10.10 -7.26
CA LYS A 54 -8.87 -8.71 -7.24
C LYS A 54 -7.74 -7.75 -7.58
N ARG A 55 -8.08 -6.61 -8.17
CA ARG A 55 -7.12 -5.56 -8.52
C ARG A 55 -7.14 -4.44 -7.50
N PHE A 56 -5.96 -3.96 -7.14
CA PHE A 56 -5.78 -2.83 -6.23
C PHE A 56 -4.75 -1.83 -6.80
N PRO A 57 -4.79 -0.56 -6.37
CA PRO A 57 -3.76 0.44 -6.65
C PRO A 57 -2.36 -0.09 -6.33
N LEU A 58 -1.39 0.12 -7.23
CA LEU A 58 -0.01 -0.37 -7.06
C LEU A 58 0.63 0.14 -5.76
N GLY A 59 0.34 1.38 -5.34
CA GLY A 59 0.82 1.95 -4.09
C GLY A 59 0.37 1.19 -2.84
N ASN A 60 -0.77 0.49 -2.92
CA ASN A 60 -1.33 -0.29 -1.82
C ASN A 60 -0.85 -1.76 -1.87
N MET A 61 0.16 -2.08 -2.68
CA MET A 61 0.62 -3.44 -2.92
C MET A 61 2.06 -3.61 -2.46
N ILE A 62 2.32 -4.76 -1.85
CA ILE A 62 3.65 -5.30 -1.57
C ILE A 62 4.09 -6.06 -2.81
N GLN A 63 5.28 -5.72 -3.31
CA GLN A 63 5.91 -6.48 -4.38
C GLN A 63 6.59 -7.70 -3.79
N THR A 64 6.44 -8.85 -4.43
CA THR A 64 7.13 -10.07 -4.03
C THR A 64 7.96 -10.59 -5.19
N ILE A 65 9.18 -11.05 -4.91
CA ILE A 65 10.04 -11.71 -5.90
C ILE A 65 10.30 -13.15 -5.49
N VAL A 66 10.86 -13.92 -6.41
CA VAL A 66 11.41 -15.24 -6.10
C VAL A 66 12.93 -15.13 -6.04
N GLU A 67 13.51 -15.56 -4.93
CA GLU A 67 14.95 -15.61 -4.72
C GLU A 67 15.40 -17.05 -4.39
N LYS A 68 16.64 -17.42 -4.72
CA LYS A 68 17.21 -18.70 -4.32
C LYS A 68 18.05 -18.51 -3.04
N ARG A 69 17.56 -19.00 -1.90
CA ARG A 69 18.23 -18.94 -0.59
C ARG A 69 18.50 -20.35 -0.08
N GLY A 70 19.73 -20.65 0.33
CA GLY A 70 20.10 -21.96 0.90
C GLY A 70 19.75 -23.15 0.00
N GLY A 71 19.81 -23.00 -1.32
CA GLY A 71 19.43 -24.04 -2.29
C GLY A 71 17.93 -24.19 -2.55
N LYS A 72 17.06 -23.46 -1.84
CA LYS A 72 15.61 -23.46 -2.03
C LYS A 72 15.13 -22.17 -2.70
N TYR A 73 13.98 -22.22 -3.37
CA TYR A 73 13.36 -21.04 -3.95
C TYR A 73 12.35 -20.46 -2.96
N GLU A 74 12.49 -19.20 -2.62
CA GLU A 74 11.64 -18.52 -1.65
C GLU A 74 10.96 -17.30 -2.27
N ILE A 75 9.70 -17.08 -1.92
CA ILE A 75 8.97 -15.87 -2.25
C ILE A 75 9.15 -14.89 -1.10
N VAL A 76 9.83 -13.78 -1.40
CA VAL A 76 10.19 -12.76 -0.42
C VAL A 76 9.57 -11.41 -0.80
N PRO A 77 9.09 -10.63 0.17
CA PRO A 77 8.64 -9.27 -0.10
C PRO A 77 9.84 -8.34 -0.33
N VAL A 78 9.64 -7.32 -1.16
CA VAL A 78 10.64 -6.27 -1.44
C VAL A 78 9.97 -4.90 -1.49
N LEU A 79 10.71 -3.85 -1.14
CA LEU A 79 10.24 -2.47 -1.31
C LEU A 79 10.15 -2.10 -2.79
N GLU A 80 11.20 -2.45 -3.53
CA GLU A 80 11.34 -2.25 -4.96
C GLU A 80 11.89 -3.50 -5.62
N LYS A 81 11.47 -3.75 -6.86
CA LYS A 81 11.98 -4.88 -7.63
C LYS A 81 13.45 -4.63 -7.99
N PRO A 82 14.37 -5.58 -7.73
CA PRO A 82 15.75 -5.46 -8.16
C PRO A 82 15.88 -5.28 -9.68
N VAL A 83 16.76 -4.37 -10.09
CA VAL A 83 17.04 -4.07 -11.51
C VAL A 83 17.81 -5.20 -12.18
N LEU A 84 18.68 -5.87 -11.41
CA LEU A 84 19.52 -6.96 -11.90
C LEU A 84 18.79 -8.31 -11.78
N GLY A 85 18.84 -9.09 -12.86
CA GLY A 85 18.32 -10.46 -12.91
C GLY A 85 16.87 -10.59 -13.39
N VAL A 86 16.47 -11.83 -13.68
CA VAL A 86 15.09 -12.18 -14.06
C VAL A 86 14.32 -12.59 -12.82
N ASN A 87 13.96 -11.61 -12.00
CA ASN A 87 13.14 -11.84 -10.81
C ASN A 87 11.67 -11.67 -11.19
N PRO A 88 10.90 -12.76 -11.38
CA PRO A 88 9.50 -12.62 -11.68
C PRO A 88 8.82 -12.05 -10.42
N ALA A 89 8.05 -10.98 -10.60
CA ALA A 89 7.39 -10.29 -9.50
C ALA A 89 5.90 -10.63 -9.46
N SER A 90 5.36 -10.76 -8.25
CA SER A 90 3.93 -10.79 -7.98
C SER A 90 3.59 -9.68 -6.98
N TYR A 91 2.31 -9.54 -6.67
CA TYR A 91 1.82 -8.50 -5.78
C TYR A 91 0.87 -9.08 -4.75
N VAL A 92 0.94 -8.54 -3.53
CA VAL A 92 0.05 -8.86 -2.41
C VAL A 92 -0.44 -7.56 -1.80
N LEU A 93 -1.68 -7.50 -1.33
CA LEU A 93 -2.19 -6.31 -0.65
C LEU A 93 -1.35 -5.94 0.60
N ASN A 94 -1.04 -4.65 0.76
CA ASN A 94 -0.25 -4.10 1.86
C ASN A 94 -1.02 -4.03 3.20
N ARG A 95 -1.33 -5.20 3.77
CA ARG A 95 -2.14 -5.37 4.97
C ARG A 95 -1.68 -6.60 5.74
N ALA A 96 -1.08 -6.43 6.92
CA ALA A 96 -0.57 -7.55 7.72
C ALA A 96 -1.68 -8.52 8.13
N SER A 97 -2.84 -7.99 8.52
CA SER A 97 -4.03 -8.77 8.90
C SER A 97 -4.51 -9.67 7.76
N TYR A 98 -4.56 -9.13 6.54
CA TYR A 98 -4.91 -9.84 5.32
C TYR A 98 -3.91 -10.95 5.00
N ILE A 99 -2.61 -10.65 5.09
CA ILE A 99 -1.55 -11.63 4.81
C ILE A 99 -1.61 -12.78 5.82
N ALA A 100 -1.75 -12.48 7.11
CA ALA A 100 -1.89 -13.49 8.16
C ALA A 100 -3.09 -14.41 7.91
N PHE A 101 -4.22 -13.84 7.47
CA PHE A 101 -5.39 -14.63 7.06
C PHE A 101 -5.11 -15.49 5.83
N ALA A 102 -4.50 -14.91 4.79
CA ALA A 102 -4.23 -15.60 3.54
C ALA A 102 -3.22 -16.75 3.69
N GLN A 103 -2.21 -16.59 4.57
CA GLN A 103 -1.20 -17.60 4.89
C GLN A 103 -1.80 -18.89 5.46
N LYS A 104 -2.95 -18.81 6.13
CA LYS A 104 -3.67 -19.99 6.65
C LYS A 104 -4.40 -20.79 5.57
N ARG A 105 -4.59 -20.26 4.36
CA ARG A 105 -5.41 -20.88 3.30
C ARG A 105 -4.61 -21.19 2.04
N VAL A 106 -4.25 -20.17 1.26
CA VAL A 106 -3.60 -20.29 -0.05
C VAL A 106 -2.73 -19.05 -0.29
N PHE A 107 -1.63 -18.93 0.46
CA PHE A 107 -0.68 -17.83 0.25
C PHE A 107 0.48 -18.27 -0.61
N LEU A 108 0.31 -18.11 -1.92
CA LEU A 108 1.36 -18.37 -2.91
C LEU A 108 1.33 -17.24 -3.95
N PRO A 109 1.90 -16.06 -3.64
CA PRO A 109 2.06 -14.96 -4.58
C PRO A 109 3.13 -15.30 -5.63
N ILE A 110 2.86 -16.37 -6.40
CA ILE A 110 3.72 -16.85 -7.45
C ILE A 110 3.43 -16.05 -8.71
N PRO A 111 4.45 -15.44 -9.33
CA PRO A 111 4.29 -14.75 -10.60
C PRO A 111 3.74 -15.68 -11.69
N SER A 112 2.79 -15.18 -12.47
CA SER A 112 2.15 -15.94 -13.57
C SER A 112 3.16 -16.51 -14.57
N LYS A 113 4.19 -15.73 -14.93
CA LYS A 113 5.27 -16.16 -15.83
C LYS A 113 6.02 -17.39 -15.31
N ARG A 114 6.16 -17.52 -13.98
CA ARG A 114 6.83 -18.67 -13.35
C ARG A 114 5.92 -19.89 -13.29
N ARG A 115 4.62 -19.69 -13.08
CA ARG A 115 3.61 -20.76 -13.20
C ARG A 115 3.60 -21.40 -14.59
N GLN A 116 3.83 -20.60 -15.63
CA GLN A 116 3.80 -21.06 -17.02
C GLN A 116 5.09 -21.74 -17.47
N ARG A 117 6.27 -21.24 -17.06
CA ARG A 117 7.56 -21.72 -17.56
C ARG A 117 8.13 -22.93 -16.83
N ASP A 118 7.90 -23.07 -15.52
CA ASP A 118 8.64 -24.07 -14.74
C ASP A 118 7.79 -24.72 -13.65
N LYS A 119 6.96 -25.69 -14.06
CA LYS A 119 6.06 -26.44 -13.16
C LYS A 119 6.81 -27.24 -12.09
N LYS A 120 8.03 -27.71 -12.37
CA LYS A 120 8.84 -28.48 -11.41
C LYS A 120 9.36 -27.58 -10.28
N SER A 121 9.78 -26.36 -10.60
CA SER A 121 10.23 -25.38 -9.59
C SER A 121 9.13 -24.88 -8.66
N LEU A 122 7.86 -24.93 -9.08
CA LEU A 122 6.71 -24.50 -8.27
C LEU A 122 6.57 -25.32 -6.99
N GLY A 123 6.74 -26.65 -7.07
CA GLY A 123 6.63 -27.53 -5.89
C GLY A 123 7.75 -27.32 -4.87
N GLN A 124 8.86 -26.71 -5.28
CA GLN A 124 10.00 -26.39 -4.41
C GLN A 124 9.97 -24.96 -3.88
N THR A 125 9.02 -24.15 -4.35
CA THR A 125 8.93 -22.74 -3.97
C THR A 125 8.04 -22.58 -2.76
N ARG A 126 8.57 -21.93 -1.73
CA ARG A 126 7.82 -21.62 -0.51
C ARG A 126 7.81 -20.12 -0.27
N VAL A 127 6.81 -19.63 0.45
CA VAL A 127 6.87 -18.27 0.98
C VAL A 127 7.82 -18.28 2.17
N VAL A 128 8.58 -17.20 2.36
CA VAL A 128 9.39 -17.03 3.57
C VAL A 128 8.52 -17.18 4.84
N ASP A 129 9.03 -17.92 5.83
CA ASP A 129 8.23 -18.35 6.99
C ASP A 129 7.63 -17.16 7.77
N ASP A 130 8.41 -16.10 8.00
CA ASP A 130 7.97 -14.86 8.64
C ASP A 130 7.83 -13.70 7.63
N PHE A 131 6.92 -13.85 6.66
CA PHE A 131 6.68 -12.81 5.66
C PHE A 131 6.34 -11.44 6.26
N ILE A 132 5.52 -11.43 7.32
CA ILE A 132 5.05 -10.18 7.95
C ILE A 132 6.20 -9.47 8.65
N GLY A 133 6.98 -10.17 9.49
CA GLY A 133 8.11 -9.58 10.20
C GLY A 133 9.27 -9.23 9.27
N VAL A 134 9.51 -10.00 8.19
CA VAL A 134 10.47 -9.61 7.14
C VAL A 134 10.05 -8.29 6.49
N TYR A 135 8.79 -8.16 6.07
CA TYR A 135 8.36 -6.93 5.40
C TYR A 135 8.33 -5.72 6.32
N ARG A 136 7.89 -5.89 7.57
CA ARG A 136 7.93 -4.83 8.59
C ARG A 136 9.36 -4.33 8.76
N ARG A 137 10.33 -5.22 8.97
CA ARG A 137 11.74 -4.84 9.13
C ARG A 137 12.28 -4.08 7.94
N LEU A 138 11.99 -4.50 6.71
CA LEU A 138 12.40 -3.77 5.50
C LEU A 138 11.89 -2.32 5.49
N LEU A 139 10.65 -2.09 5.91
CA LEU A 139 10.09 -0.73 6.01
C LEU A 139 10.80 0.05 7.12
N GLU A 140 10.94 -0.52 8.30
CA GLU A 140 11.57 0.16 9.44
C GLU A 140 13.05 0.51 9.16
N GLU A 141 13.81 -0.42 8.57
CA GLU A 141 15.21 -0.21 8.16
C GLU A 141 15.35 0.90 7.10
N ALA A 142 14.37 1.04 6.20
CA ALA A 142 14.35 2.12 5.22
C ALA A 142 13.90 3.47 5.81
N ILE A 143 13.05 3.45 6.84
CA ILE A 143 12.50 4.67 7.47
C ILE A 143 13.51 5.30 8.44
N ARG A 144 14.17 4.49 9.29
CA ARG A 144 15.08 4.98 10.34
C ARG A 144 16.12 6.00 9.85
N PRO A 145 16.94 5.72 8.81
CA PRO A 145 17.95 6.68 8.38
C PRO A 145 17.35 7.97 7.82
N LEU A 146 16.11 7.94 7.32
CA LEU A 146 15.41 9.13 6.84
C LEU A 146 14.81 9.95 8.00
N LEU A 147 14.39 9.30 9.09
CA LEU A 147 13.96 9.98 10.31
C LEU A 147 15.13 10.68 11.01
N ASP A 148 16.33 10.11 10.94
CA ASP A 148 17.53 10.72 11.52
C ASP A 148 17.98 11.99 10.75
N ASN A 149 17.55 12.13 9.48
CA ASN A 149 17.93 13.21 8.58
C ASN A 149 16.70 13.94 8.02
N VAL A 150 15.71 14.23 8.87
CA VAL A 150 14.51 14.98 8.46
C VAL A 150 14.90 16.38 8.00
N GLU A 151 14.48 16.74 6.80
CA GLU A 151 14.65 18.07 6.25
C GLU A 151 13.51 18.97 6.71
N GLY A 152 13.85 20.16 7.24
CA GLY A 152 12.87 21.15 7.65
C GLY A 152 12.26 21.90 6.47
N GLY A 153 11.06 22.43 6.67
CA GLY A 153 10.34 23.22 5.68
C GLY A 153 8.97 23.68 6.22
N ASP A 154 8.40 24.72 5.60
CA ASP A 154 7.12 25.31 6.01
C ASP A 154 5.95 24.88 5.10
N GLY A 155 6.22 23.96 4.17
CA GLY A 155 5.27 23.50 3.16
C GLY A 155 4.18 22.54 3.68
N PRO A 156 3.21 22.20 2.82
CA PRO A 156 2.23 21.17 3.12
C PRO A 156 2.93 19.84 3.39
N GLY A 157 2.39 19.06 4.34
CA GLY A 157 3.08 17.88 4.84
C GLY A 157 2.16 16.85 5.47
N MET A 158 2.76 15.97 6.26
CA MET A 158 2.04 15.10 7.18
C MET A 158 2.54 15.27 8.60
N THR A 159 1.65 15.05 9.56
CA THR A 159 2.02 15.02 10.97
C THR A 159 2.19 13.57 11.39
N VAL A 160 3.34 13.24 11.96
CA VAL A 160 3.63 11.90 12.49
C VAL A 160 3.57 11.95 14.01
N LEU A 161 2.69 11.13 14.58
CA LEU A 161 2.45 11.05 16.01
C LEU A 161 3.02 9.74 16.57
N PRO A 162 3.50 9.72 17.82
CA PRO A 162 3.97 8.49 18.45
C PRO A 162 2.81 7.49 18.64
N GLY A 163 3.12 6.21 18.43
CA GLY A 163 2.23 5.10 18.75
C GLY A 163 1.68 4.34 17.54
N ASN A 164 0.62 3.56 17.75
CA ASN A 164 -0.02 2.75 16.71
C ASN A 164 -1.49 3.16 16.61
N GLY A 165 -1.91 3.60 15.42
CA GLY A 165 -3.25 4.14 15.20
C GLY A 165 -3.60 4.22 13.71
N PRO A 166 -4.89 4.32 13.36
CA PRO A 166 -5.30 4.58 12.00
C PRO A 166 -4.87 5.99 11.57
N THR A 167 -4.57 6.17 10.28
CA THR A 167 -4.35 7.51 9.73
C THR A 167 -5.63 8.34 9.88
N LYS A 168 -5.52 9.50 10.52
CA LYS A 168 -6.60 10.49 10.66
C LYS A 168 -6.31 11.68 9.76
N TRP A 169 -7.34 12.48 9.47
CA TRP A 169 -7.19 13.74 8.76
C TRP A 169 -7.68 14.85 9.68
N GLU A 170 -6.85 15.87 9.86
CA GLU A 170 -7.16 17.04 10.68
C GLU A 170 -6.73 18.28 9.90
N ASN A 171 -7.67 19.20 9.63
CA ASN A 171 -7.42 20.44 8.87
C ASN A 171 -6.62 20.19 7.57
N ASP A 172 -7.07 19.22 6.77
CA ASP A 172 -6.44 18.80 5.50
C ASP A 172 -5.02 18.20 5.61
N THR A 173 -4.52 18.00 6.84
CA THR A 173 -3.23 17.37 7.11
C THR A 173 -3.44 15.92 7.57
N PRO A 174 -2.78 14.93 6.93
CA PRO A 174 -2.84 13.55 7.39
C PRO A 174 -1.98 13.36 8.64
N HIS A 175 -2.60 12.81 9.68
CA HIS A 175 -1.98 12.45 10.95
C HIS A 175 -1.73 10.94 10.97
N VAL A 176 -0.46 10.55 10.94
CA VAL A 176 0.00 9.17 10.86
C VAL A 176 0.60 8.76 12.20
N TYR A 177 0.08 7.70 12.80
CA TYR A 177 0.64 7.15 14.03
C TYR A 177 1.74 6.14 13.69
N SER A 178 2.94 6.35 14.24
CA SER A 178 4.08 5.46 14.03
C SER A 178 4.82 5.18 15.34
N PRO A 179 5.17 3.92 15.63
CA PRO A 179 5.99 3.58 16.80
C PRO A 179 7.47 3.90 16.58
N LEU A 180 7.84 4.44 15.41
CA LEU A 180 9.21 4.81 15.05
C LEU A 180 9.58 6.25 15.45
N VAL A 181 8.62 7.03 15.97
CA VAL A 181 8.84 8.38 16.46
C VAL A 181 8.43 8.47 17.94
N ASP A 182 9.21 9.20 18.74
CA ASP A 182 8.94 9.39 20.17
C ASP A 182 8.13 10.66 20.45
N LYS A 183 8.15 11.62 19.52
CA LYS A 183 7.46 12.91 19.61
C LYS A 183 6.74 13.21 18.30
N GLU A 184 5.83 14.17 18.36
CA GLU A 184 5.18 14.71 17.16
C GLU A 184 6.21 15.35 16.23
N VAL A 185 6.12 15.02 14.94
CA VAL A 185 6.99 15.55 13.88
C VAL A 185 6.13 15.94 12.69
N HIS A 186 6.24 17.18 12.24
CA HIS A 186 5.72 17.61 10.94
C HIS A 186 6.74 17.30 9.85
N LEU A 187 6.28 16.67 8.77
CA LEU A 187 7.09 16.28 7.62
C LEU A 187 6.56 16.97 6.35
N PRO A 188 7.20 18.06 5.92
CA PRO A 188 6.94 18.71 4.64
C PRO A 188 7.13 17.73 3.47
N TYR A 189 6.19 17.70 2.52
CA TYR A 189 6.17 16.70 1.45
C TYR A 189 7.27 16.86 0.40
N GLU A 190 7.65 18.09 0.07
CA GLU A 190 8.60 18.35 -1.02
C GLU A 190 10.00 17.84 -0.64
N GLU A 191 10.37 18.06 0.61
CA GLU A 191 11.67 17.76 1.19
C GLU A 191 11.73 16.30 1.69
N ASN A 192 10.62 15.77 2.22
CA ASN A 192 10.59 14.45 2.86
C ASN A 192 9.75 13.41 2.09
N GLN A 193 9.63 13.54 0.77
CA GLN A 193 8.70 12.74 -0.05
C GLN A 193 8.82 11.23 0.19
N GLN A 194 10.05 10.70 0.19
CA GLN A 194 10.30 9.27 0.36
C GLN A 194 9.91 8.78 1.76
N LEU A 195 10.28 9.54 2.79
CA LEU A 195 9.94 9.23 4.18
C LEU A 195 8.42 9.21 4.39
N CYS A 196 7.73 10.23 3.88
CA CYS A 196 6.28 10.34 3.89
C CYS A 196 5.60 9.10 3.26
N GLN A 197 6.07 8.68 2.08
CA GLN A 197 5.54 7.50 1.40
C GLN A 197 5.76 6.21 2.20
N LEU A 198 6.95 6.04 2.77
CA LEU A 198 7.30 4.85 3.56
C LEU A 198 6.50 4.79 4.87
N LEU A 199 6.32 5.91 5.57
CA LEU A 199 5.52 5.99 6.79
C LEU A 199 4.04 5.67 6.54
N LEU A 200 3.45 6.21 5.47
CA LEU A 200 2.08 5.86 5.08
C LEU A 200 1.97 4.37 4.76
N LYS A 201 2.95 3.82 4.03
CA LYS A 201 2.99 2.40 3.68
C LYS A 201 3.12 1.51 4.93
N HIS A 202 3.93 1.92 5.90
CA HIS A 202 4.10 1.25 7.17
C HIS A 202 2.84 1.30 8.03
N ALA A 203 2.22 2.46 8.18
CA ALA A 203 0.96 2.62 8.93
C ALA A 203 -0.18 1.79 8.32
N GLN A 204 -0.28 1.76 6.99
CA GLN A 204 -1.24 0.90 6.29
C GLN A 204 -0.94 -0.58 6.49
N PHE A 205 0.33 -0.98 6.47
CA PHE A 205 0.72 -2.38 6.63
C PHE A 205 0.42 -2.88 8.05
N CYS A 206 0.79 -2.10 9.05
CA CYS A 206 0.69 -2.43 10.46
C CYS A 206 -0.73 -2.40 11.01
N ASP A 207 -1.75 -2.24 10.15
CA ASP A 207 -3.18 -2.45 10.39
C ASP A 207 -3.53 -2.47 11.87
N CYS A 208 -4.01 -1.34 12.39
CA CYS A 208 -4.71 -1.38 13.67
C CYS A 208 -5.86 -2.37 13.50
N ALA A 209 -5.79 -3.51 14.18
CA ALA A 209 -6.95 -4.34 14.38
C ALA A 209 -8.07 -3.41 14.86
N PRO A 210 -9.31 -3.51 14.34
CA PRO A 210 -10.41 -2.79 14.94
C PRO A 210 -10.37 -3.12 16.42
N GLN A 211 -10.31 -2.08 17.28
CA GLN A 211 -10.48 -2.33 18.69
C GLN A 211 -11.80 -3.10 18.84
N PRO A 212 -11.82 -4.22 19.59
CA PRO A 212 -13.07 -4.89 19.88
C PRO A 212 -13.98 -3.79 20.45
N HIS A 213 -15.14 -3.59 19.81
CA HIS A 213 -16.12 -2.63 20.26
C HIS A 213 -16.28 -2.78 21.77
N GLY A 214 -15.85 -1.76 22.51
CA GLY A 214 -16.11 -1.66 23.94
C GLY A 214 -17.60 -1.86 24.14
N GLU A 215 -17.91 -2.72 25.09
CA GLU A 215 -19.24 -3.07 25.54
C GLU A 215 -20.16 -1.86 25.53
N ALA A 216 -21.20 -1.93 24.69
CA ALA A 216 -22.42 -1.17 24.93
C ALA A 216 -23.06 -1.77 26.19
N LEU A 217 -22.62 -1.32 27.37
CA LEU A 217 -23.34 -1.54 28.61
C LEU A 217 -24.26 -0.35 28.84
N SER A 218 -25.47 -0.56 28.33
CA SER A 218 -26.70 0.06 28.80
C SER A 218 -26.70 0.14 30.33
N GLN A 219 -26.78 1.34 30.88
CA GLN A 219 -27.45 1.54 32.16
C GLN A 219 -28.66 2.44 31.91
N HIS A 220 -29.80 1.76 31.75
CA HIS A 220 -31.09 2.35 32.04
C HIS A 220 -31.07 2.83 33.49
N GLY A 221 -31.06 4.16 33.67
CA GLY A 221 -31.46 4.78 34.92
C GLY A 221 -32.95 4.54 35.11
N THR A 222 -33.28 3.62 36.02
CA THR A 222 -34.59 3.54 36.62
C THR A 222 -34.41 3.97 38.07
N LEU A 223 -34.95 5.14 38.40
CA LEU A 223 -35.71 5.47 39.61
C LEU A 223 -36.22 6.90 39.47
#